data_AF-A0A2I0QJM5-F1
#
_entry.id   AF-A0A2I0QJM5-F1
#
_cell.length_a   1.000
_cell.length_b   1.000
_cell.length_c   1.000
_cell.angle_alpha   90.00
_cell.angle_beta   90.00
_cell.angle_gamma   90.00
#
_symmetry.space_group_name_H-M   'P 1'
#
loop_
_entity.id
_entity.type
_entity.pdbx_description
1 polymer ?
#
loop_
_entity_poly.entity_id
_entity_poly.type
_entity_poly.pdbx_seq_one_letter_code
_entity_poly.pdbx_strand_id
1 'polypeptide(L)'
;MALTQEYKNHITDTIKSCLRGKFQNYKPETENIPFHYRLLGKDRMVLFSFIQSLNTTFGISIYEPIARELAKTTFKEVYTQYKLGNIIT
;
A
#
# COMPACT_ATOMS: atom_id res chain seq x y z
N MET A 1 22.68 -13.73 3.66
CA MET A 1 22.80 -13.38 5.09
C MET A 1 21.43 -13.46 5.73
N ALA A 2 21.30 -14.06 6.91
CA ALA A 2 20.04 -14.04 7.64
C ALA A 2 19.79 -12.63 8.20
N LEU A 3 18.57 -12.10 8.04
CA LEU A 3 18.17 -10.82 8.64
C LEU A 3 18.28 -10.90 10.16
N THR A 4 18.86 -9.87 10.78
CA THR A 4 18.90 -9.75 12.24
C THR A 4 17.47 -9.60 12.79
N GLN A 5 17.27 -9.98 14.05
CA GLN A 5 15.95 -9.92 14.67
C GLN A 5 15.40 -8.49 14.75
N GLU A 6 16.29 -7.52 14.98
CA GLU A 6 15.96 -6.09 14.96
C GLU A 6 15.43 -5.65 13.59
N TYR A 7 16.06 -6.10 12.50
CA TYR A 7 15.60 -5.79 11.14
C TYR A 7 14.24 -6.42 10.83
N LYS A 8 14.00 -7.65 11.31
CA LYS A 8 12.67 -8.28 11.18
C LYS A 8 11.59 -7.48 11.90
N ASN A 9 11.89 -6.96 13.10
CA ASN A 9 10.98 -6.08 13.83
C ASN A 9 10.74 -4.78 13.05
N HIS A 10 11.77 -4.16 12.51
CA HIS A 10 11.66 -2.95 11.70
C HIS A 10 10.78 -3.15 10.45
N ILE A 11 10.97 -4.26 9.74
CA ILE A 11 10.13 -4.63 8.58
C ILE A 11 8.68 -4.83 9.04
N THR A 12 8.46 -5.51 10.17
CA THR A 12 7.13 -5.74 10.75
C THR A 12 6.43 -4.42 11.09
N ASP A 13 7.16 -3.47 11.67
CA ASP A 13 6.60 -2.17 12.02
C ASP A 13 6.34 -1.30 10.79
N THR A 14 7.17 -1.43 9.75
CA THR A 14 6.91 -0.81 8.44
C THR A 14 5.60 -1.34 7.84
N ILE A 15 5.39 -2.66 7.86
CA ILE A 15 4.14 -3.31 7.42
C ILE A 15 2.94 -2.77 8.21
N LYS A 16 3.03 -2.73 9.54
CA LYS A 16 1.95 -2.20 10.39
C LYS A 16 1.64 -0.74 10.06
N SER A 17 2.67 0.08 9.84
CA SER A 17 2.52 1.50 9.51
C SER A 17 1.81 1.69 8.17
N CYS A 18 2.19 0.93 7.15
CA CYS A 18 1.51 0.93 5.85
C CYS A 18 0.02 0.57 5.98
N LEU A 19 -0.30 -0.47 6.76
CA LEU A 19 -1.69 -0.90 6.96
C LEU A 19 -2.50 0.13 7.75
N ARG A 20 -1.95 0.69 8.83
CA ARG A 20 -2.58 1.76 9.59
C ARG A 20 -2.87 2.97 8.73
N GLY A 21 -1.89 3.39 7.91
CA GLY A 21 -2.07 4.47 6.94
C GLY A 21 -3.18 4.18 5.94
N LYS A 22 -3.30 2.94 5.45
CA LYS A 22 -4.37 2.52 4.55
C LYS A 22 -5.75 2.58 5.22
N PHE A 23 -5.87 2.12 6.46
CA PHE A 23 -7.13 2.16 7.21
C PHE A 23 -7.57 3.59 7.50
N GLN A 24 -6.65 4.46 7.90
CA GLN A 24 -6.95 5.85 8.26
C GLN A 24 -7.32 6.73 7.05
N ASN A 25 -6.70 6.45 5.89
CA ASN A 25 -6.87 7.28 4.69
C ASN A 25 -7.77 6.62 3.63
N TYR A 26 -8.47 5.53 3.97
CA TYR A 26 -9.36 4.88 3.03
C TYR A 26 -10.46 5.85 2.58
N LYS A 27 -10.59 5.99 1.26
CA LYS A 27 -11.68 6.69 0.60
C LYS A 27 -12.26 5.77 -0.48
N PRO A 28 -13.59 5.71 -0.63
CA PRO A 28 -14.21 5.03 -1.77
C PRO A 28 -13.67 5.60 -3.08
N GLU A 29 -13.47 4.74 -4.08
CA GLU A 29 -12.90 5.16 -5.38
C GLU A 29 -13.81 6.14 -6.14
N THR A 30 -15.13 6.06 -5.93
CA THR A 30 -16.10 6.97 -6.53
C THR A 30 -17.34 7.11 -5.66
N GLU A 31 -17.95 8.30 -5.67
CA GLU A 31 -19.19 8.60 -4.94
C GLU A 31 -20.44 8.21 -5.74
N ASN A 32 -20.34 8.06 -7.07
CA ASN A 32 -21.50 7.84 -7.94
C ASN A 32 -21.49 6.44 -8.57
N ILE A 33 -22.06 5.46 -7.86
CA ILE A 33 -22.11 4.04 -8.27
C ILE A 33 -23.55 3.48 -8.25
N PRO A 34 -24.49 4.08 -9.00
CA PRO A 34 -25.93 3.79 -8.89
C PRO A 34 -26.29 2.35 -9.27
N PHE A 35 -25.63 1.79 -10.29
CA PHE A 35 -25.83 0.40 -10.69
C PHE A 35 -25.38 -0.58 -9.58
N HIS A 36 -24.20 -0.35 -9.01
CA HIS A 36 -23.66 -1.22 -7.96
C HIS A 36 -24.50 -1.14 -6.68
N TYR A 37 -25.00 0.04 -6.32
CA TYR A 37 -25.94 0.19 -5.22
C TYR A 37 -27.25 -0.54 -5.47
N ARG A 38 -27.75 -0.57 -6.70
CA ARG A 38 -28.96 -1.32 -7.04
C ARG A 38 -28.73 -2.83 -7.03
N LEU A 39 -27.55 -3.29 -7.46
CA LEU A 39 -27.20 -4.70 -7.54
C LEU A 39 -26.88 -5.33 -6.18
N LEU A 40 -26.05 -4.65 -5.39
CA LEU A 40 -25.48 -5.21 -4.15
C LEU A 40 -26.04 -4.56 -2.88
N GLY A 41 -26.66 -3.38 -2.99
CA GLY A 41 -26.99 -2.54 -1.85
C GLY A 41 -25.81 -1.68 -1.38
N LYS A 42 -26.11 -0.56 -0.72
CA LYS A 42 -25.10 0.42 -0.29
C LYS A 42 -24.07 -0.18 0.67
N ASP A 43 -24.53 -0.86 1.72
CA ASP A 43 -23.65 -1.38 2.77
C ASP A 43 -22.69 -2.44 2.25
N ARG A 44 -23.18 -3.36 1.40
CA ARG A 44 -22.34 -4.39 0.78
C ARG A 44 -21.31 -3.78 -0.17
N MET A 45 -21.67 -2.72 -0.88
CA MET A 45 -20.74 -2.02 -1.77
C MET A 45 -19.62 -1.31 -1.00
N VAL A 46 -19.92 -0.70 0.15
CA VAL A 46 -18.90 -0.08 1.01
C VAL A 46 -17.90 -1.11 1.52
N LEU A 47 -18.39 -2.26 2.01
CA LEU A 47 -17.54 -3.37 2.46
C LEU A 47 -16.71 -3.95 1.32
N PHE A 48 -17.32 -4.16 0.14
CA PHE A 48 -16.64 -4.65 -1.04
C PHE A 48 -15.49 -3.71 -1.46
N SER A 49 -15.77 -2.41 -1.59
CA SER A 49 -14.76 -1.42 -1.98
C SER A 49 -13.62 -1.34 -0.97
N PHE A 50 -13.94 -1.45 0.33
CA PHE A 50 -12.94 -1.49 1.39
C PHE A 50 -12.02 -2.72 1.26
N ILE A 51 -12.60 -3.92 1.14
CA ILE A 51 -11.84 -5.16 0.97
C ILE A 51 -11.00 -5.12 -0.30
N GLN A 52 -11.56 -4.64 -1.41
CA GLN A 52 -10.84 -4.49 -2.67
C GLN A 52 -9.63 -3.56 -2.52
N SER A 53 -9.80 -2.43 -1.83
CA SER A 53 -8.72 -1.48 -1.56
C SER A 53 -7.61 -2.09 -0.68
N LEU A 54 -7.96 -2.99 0.25
CA LEU A 54 -6.98 -3.74 1.03
C LEU A 54 -6.24 -4.77 0.18
N ASN A 55 -6.95 -5.51 -0.66
CA ASN A 55 -6.35 -6.52 -1.54
C ASN A 55 -5.30 -5.92 -2.47
N THR A 56 -5.54 -4.74 -3.05
CA THR A 56 -4.54 -4.05 -3.88
C THR A 56 -3.32 -3.59 -3.07
N THR A 57 -3.54 -3.21 -1.81
CA THR A 57 -2.47 -2.83 -0.90
C THR A 57 -1.58 -4.03 -0.54
N PHE A 58 -2.20 -5.17 -0.21
CA PHE A 58 -1.48 -6.41 0.09
C PHE A 58 -0.79 -7.02 -1.15
N GLY A 59 -1.45 -6.96 -2.31
CA GLY A 59 -0.95 -7.58 -3.53
C GLY A 59 0.10 -6.76 -4.28
N ILE A 60 0.19 -5.44 -4.06
CA ILE A 60 1.09 -4.57 -4.82
C ILE A 60 1.78 -3.55 -3.90
N SER A 61 1.03 -2.65 -3.28
CA SER A 61 1.62 -1.45 -2.65
C SER A 61 2.53 -1.73 -1.46
N ILE A 62 2.36 -2.86 -0.77
CA ILE A 62 3.18 -3.21 0.39
C ILE A 62 4.60 -3.68 0.01
N TYR A 63 4.80 -4.15 -1.23
CA TYR A 63 6.08 -4.68 -1.66
C TYR A 63 7.16 -3.61 -1.81
N GLU A 64 6.81 -2.43 -2.32
CA GLU A 64 7.76 -1.31 -2.47
C GLU A 64 8.43 -0.89 -1.14
N PRO A 65 7.69 -0.56 -0.07
CA PRO A 65 8.32 -0.17 1.19
C PRO A 65 9.11 -1.31 1.83
N ILE A 66 8.66 -2.57 1.70
CA ILE A 66 9.42 -3.73 2.19
C ILE A 66 10.74 -3.89 1.41
N ALA A 67 10.68 -3.82 0.08
CA ALA A 67 11.86 -3.93 -0.79
C ALA A 67 12.88 -2.83 -0.47
N ARG A 68 12.42 -1.60 -0.19
CA ARG A 68 13.30 -0.52 0.28
C ARG A 68 14.02 -0.89 1.57
N GLU A 69 13.29 -1.38 2.59
CA GLU A 69 13.92 -1.73 3.87
C GLU A 69 14.87 -2.91 3.74
N LEU A 70 14.57 -3.88 2.87
CA LEU A 70 15.48 -4.99 2.56
C LEU A 70 16.75 -4.50 1.85
N ALA A 71 16.61 -3.64 0.84
CA ALA A 71 17.75 -3.14 0.05
C ALA A 71 18.73 -2.29 0.88
N LYS A 72 18.24 -1.55 1.90
CA LYS A 72 19.10 -0.76 2.81
C LYS A 72 20.15 -1.58 3.55
N THR A 73 19.93 -2.88 3.70
CA THR A 73 20.91 -3.78 4.34
C THR A 73 22.13 -4.04 3.47
N THR A 74 21.99 -3.89 2.15
CA THR A 74 23.00 -4.30 1.16
C THR A 74 23.57 -3.11 0.41
N PHE A 75 22.76 -2.09 0.15
CA PHE A 75 23.13 -0.95 -0.68
C PHE A 75 23.20 0.34 0.16
N LYS A 76 24.16 1.21 -0.19
CA LYS A 76 24.36 2.50 0.47
C LYS A 76 23.20 3.47 0.23
N GLU A 77 22.63 3.45 -0.97
CA GLU A 77 21.55 4.35 -1.40
C GLU A 77 20.38 3.53 -1.94
N VAL A 78 19.19 3.84 -1.43
CA VAL A 78 17.94 3.18 -1.83
C VAL A 78 16.83 4.22 -1.89
N TYR A 79 16.21 4.36 -3.05
CA TYR A 79 15.16 5.34 -3.31
C TYR A 79 13.85 4.64 -3.67
N THR A 80 12.72 5.25 -3.31
CA THR A 80 11.36 4.85 -3.72
C THR A 80 10.74 5.98 -4.50
N GLN A 81 9.97 5.67 -5.55
CA GLN A 81 9.36 6.61 -6.51
C GLN A 81 10.29 7.73 -7.00
N TYR A 82 10.64 7.71 -8.28
CA TYR A 82 11.40 8.80 -8.90
C TYR A 82 10.46 9.77 -9.61
N LYS A 83 10.51 11.06 -9.24
CA LYS A 83 9.85 12.11 -10.02
C LYS A 83 10.76 12.49 -11.19
N LEU A 84 10.36 12.12 -12.39
CA LEU A 84 11.01 12.58 -13.61
C LEU A 84 10.88 14.11 -13.71
N GLY A 85 11.97 14.79 -14.07
CA GLY A 85 11.93 16.22 -14.37
C GLY A 85 11.09 16.50 -15.62
N ASN A 86 10.52 17.70 -15.70
CA ASN A 86 9.68 18.12 -16.84
C ASN A 86 10.48 18.44 -18.13
N ILE A 87 11.77 18.11 -18.17
CA ILE A 87 12.66 18.43 -19.28
C ILE A 87 13.16 17.11 -19.85
N ILE A 88 12.65 16.76 -21.03
CA ILE A 88 13.22 15.72 -21.88
C ILE A 88 14.15 16.47 -22.84
N THR A 89 15.47 16.31 -22.68
CA THR A 89 16.47 16.85 -23.62
C THR A 89 16.83 15.81 -24.65
#